data_AF-A0A1V2VVM3-F1
#
_entry.id   AF-A0A1V2VVM3-F1
#
_cell.length_a   1.000
_cell.length_b   1.000
_cell.length_c   1.000
_cell.angle_alpha   90.00
_cell.angle_beta   90.00
_cell.angle_gamma   90.00
#
_symmetry.space_group_name_H-M   'P 1'
#
loop_
_entity.id
_entity.type
_entity.pdbx_description
1 polymer ?
#
loop_
_entity_poly.entity_id
_entity_poly.type
_entity_poly.pdbx_seq_one_letter_code
_entity_poly.pdbx_strand_id
1 'polypeptide(L)'
;MSNQAAAQHWYYRLRKDALLIAARSGNLAESFILKIERRLLSGLQHDPEVPDTVKPVLLACHSKAVRQELEIQRLRRANNNNTRGKAQ
;
A
#
# COMPACT_ATOMS: atom_id res chain seq x y z
N MET A 1 -12.34 -11.77 18.36
CA MET A 1 -12.05 -11.42 16.94
C MET A 1 -10.71 -12.01 16.57
N SER A 2 -10.53 -12.51 15.34
CA SER A 2 -9.21 -13.03 14.92
C SER A 2 -8.23 -11.88 14.69
N ASN A 3 -6.94 -12.12 14.95
CA ASN A 3 -5.86 -11.14 14.70
C ASN A 3 -5.84 -10.67 13.23
N GLN A 4 -6.29 -11.52 12.31
CA GLN A 4 -6.43 -11.22 10.88
C GLN A 4 -7.48 -10.13 10.61
N ALA A 5 -8.67 -10.24 11.23
CA ALA A 5 -9.74 -9.26 11.05
C ALA A 5 -9.36 -7.89 11.65
N ALA A 6 -8.68 -7.91 12.79
CA ALA A 6 -8.14 -6.69 13.40
C ALA A 6 -7.08 -6.04 12.49
N ALA A 7 -6.14 -6.81 11.95
CA ALA A 7 -5.13 -6.30 11.03
C ALA A 7 -5.74 -5.70 9.75
N GLN A 8 -6.79 -6.33 9.20
CA GLN A 8 -7.52 -5.78 8.06
C GLN A 8 -8.19 -4.45 8.39
N HIS A 9 -8.82 -4.33 9.56
CA HIS A 9 -9.41 -3.07 10.01
C HIS A 9 -8.38 -1.94 10.03
N TRP A 10 -7.21 -2.17 10.67
CA TRP A 10 -6.12 -1.20 10.73
C TRP A 10 -5.55 -0.87 9.34
N TYR A 11 -5.44 -1.87 8.46
CA TYR A 11 -5.01 -1.66 7.09
C TYR A 11 -5.98 -0.77 6.30
N TYR A 12 -7.29 -0.98 6.42
CA TYR A 12 -8.28 -0.13 5.76
C TYR A 12 -8.26 1.31 6.27
N ARG A 13 -8.05 1.50 7.57
CA ARG A 13 -7.88 2.83 8.16
C ARG A 13 -6.66 3.53 7.55
N LEU A 14 -5.53 2.84 7.51
CA LEU A 14 -4.29 3.33 6.90
C LEU A 14 -4.47 3.68 5.40
N ARG A 15 -5.12 2.80 4.62
CA ARG A 15 -5.41 3.06 3.20
C ARG A 15 -6.29 4.29 3.02
N LYS A 16 -7.31 4.45 3.86
CA LYS A 16 -8.22 5.60 3.83
C LYS A 16 -7.47 6.91 4.10
N ASP A 17 -6.61 6.93 5.11
CA ASP A 17 -5.82 8.12 5.45
C ASP A 17 -4.82 8.46 4.34
N ALA A 18 -4.17 7.46 3.76
CA ALA A 18 -3.28 7.65 2.61
C ALA A 18 -4.01 8.24 1.39
N LEU A 19 -5.22 7.73 1.08
CA LEU A 19 -6.06 8.26 0.01
C LEU A 19 -6.51 9.69 0.26
N LEU A 20 -6.87 10.03 1.50
CA LEU A 20 -7.26 11.39 1.88
C LEU A 20 -6.09 12.37 1.73
N ILE A 21 -4.88 12.00 2.17
CA ILE A 21 -3.67 12.82 2.00
C ILE A 21 -3.34 12.96 0.51
N ALA A 22 -3.41 11.87 -0.26
CA ALA A 22 -3.21 11.88 -1.70
C ALA A 22 -4.18 12.83 -2.41
N ALA A 23 -5.46 12.76 -2.09
CA ALA A 23 -6.49 13.64 -2.62
C ALA A 23 -6.21 15.13 -2.30
N ARG A 24 -5.84 15.43 -1.05
CA ARG A 24 -5.48 16.81 -0.64
C ARG A 24 -4.24 17.35 -1.35
N SER A 25 -3.30 16.48 -1.70
CA SER A 25 -2.09 16.86 -2.43
C SER A 25 -2.29 17.00 -3.95
N GLY A 26 -3.46 16.60 -4.47
CA GLY A 26 -3.72 16.53 -5.91
C GLY A 26 -2.98 15.39 -6.63
N ASN A 27 -2.25 14.53 -5.92
CA ASN A 27 -1.50 13.42 -6.49
C ASN A 27 -2.14 12.08 -6.12
N LEU A 28 -2.96 11.54 -7.04
CA LEU A 28 -3.62 10.24 -6.89
C LEU A 28 -2.83 9.09 -7.53
N ALA A 29 -1.55 9.29 -7.85
CA ALA A 29 -0.73 8.20 -8.36
C ALA A 29 -0.58 7.11 -7.29
N GLU A 30 -0.81 5.85 -7.67
CA GLU A 30 -0.71 4.71 -6.74
C GLU A 30 0.67 4.64 -6.06
N SER A 31 1.73 4.98 -6.80
CA SER A 31 3.09 5.06 -6.26
C SER A 31 3.26 6.13 -5.16
N PHE A 32 2.46 7.19 -5.20
CA PHE A 32 2.42 8.22 -4.16
C PHE A 32 1.59 7.78 -2.96
N ILE A 33 0.43 7.16 -3.20
CA ILE A 33 -0.43 6.59 -2.14
C ILE A 33 0.36 5.57 -1.32
N LEU A 34 1.07 4.63 -1.97
CA LEU A 34 1.91 3.64 -1.28
C LEU A 34 3.07 4.26 -0.48
N LYS A 35 3.61 5.41 -0.92
CA LYS A 35 4.63 6.13 -0.13
C LYS A 35 4.03 6.70 1.15
N ILE A 36 2.80 7.22 1.10
CA ILE A 36 2.09 7.72 2.28
C ILE A 36 1.75 6.56 3.21
N GLU A 37 1.23 5.46 2.69
CA GLU A 37 0.95 4.24 3.47
C GLU A 37 2.18 3.77 4.23
N ARG A 38 3.34 3.71 3.59
CA ARG A 38 4.59 3.29 4.25
C ARG A 38 4.95 4.22 5.42
N ARG A 39 4.75 5.53 5.28
CA ARG A 39 5.00 6.50 6.35
C ARG A 39 4.00 6.33 7.50
N LEU A 40 2.72 6.19 7.20
CA LEU A 40 1.66 5.96 8.19
C LEU A 40 1.86 4.63 8.93
N LEU A 41 2.27 3.58 8.22
CA LEU A 41 2.52 2.26 8.79
C LEU A 41 3.67 2.32 9.82
N SER A 42 4.72 3.07 9.52
CA SER A 42 5.81 3.30 10.46
C SER A 42 5.32 3.97 11.74
N GLY A 43 4.37 4.92 11.64
CA GLY A 43 3.72 5.53 12.80
C GLY A 43 2.91 4.51 13.61
N LEU A 44 2.09 3.69 12.94
CA LEU A 44 1.26 2.67 13.57
C LEU A 44 2.06 1.57 14.29
N GLN A 45 3.30 1.29 13.87
CA GLN A 45 4.17 0.34 14.58
C GLN A 45 4.51 0.81 16.01
N HIS A 46 4.58 2.13 16.21
CA HIS A 46 4.89 2.75 17.49
C HIS A 46 3.64 3.23 18.24
N ASP A 47 2.46 3.07 17.65
CA ASP A 47 1.20 3.47 18.24
C ASP A 47 0.79 2.50 19.37
N PRO A 48 0.57 2.99 20.61
CA PRO A 48 0.13 2.16 21.73
C PRO A 48 -1.31 1.64 21.55
N GLU A 49 -2.13 2.25 20.69
CA GLU A 49 -3.50 1.78 20.42
C GLU A 49 -3.53 0.51 19.54
N VAL A 50 -2.44 0.22 18.82
CA VAL A 50 -2.35 -0.96 17.96
C VAL A 50 -1.86 -2.16 18.78
N PRO A 51 -2.66 -3.23 18.91
CA PRO A 51 -2.23 -4.41 19.67
C PRO A 51 -0.96 -5.03 19.08
N ASP A 52 -0.02 -5.44 19.94
CA ASP A 52 1.25 -6.05 19.50
C ASP A 52 1.04 -7.32 18.67
N THR A 53 -0.04 -8.05 18.90
CA THR A 53 -0.44 -9.24 18.13
C THR A 53 -0.87 -8.92 16.70
N VAL A 54 -1.25 -7.67 16.42
CA VAL A 54 -1.76 -7.18 15.13
C VAL A 54 -0.66 -6.57 14.28
N LYS A 55 0.33 -5.92 14.90
CA LYS A 55 1.49 -5.29 14.23
C LYS A 55 2.17 -6.18 13.18
N PRO A 56 2.54 -7.45 13.45
CA PRO A 56 3.19 -8.29 12.45
C PRO A 56 2.27 -8.65 11.28
N VAL A 57 0.97 -8.86 11.55
CA VAL A 57 -0.02 -9.18 10.51
C VAL A 57 -0.29 -7.96 9.63
N LEU A 58 -0.36 -6.77 10.22
CA LEU A 58 -0.51 -5.50 9.50
C LEU A 58 0.67 -5.26 8.56
N LEU A 59 1.90 -5.51 9.01
CA LEU A 59 3.10 -5.39 8.19
C LEU A 59 3.08 -6.38 7.01
N ALA A 60 2.60 -7.60 7.24
CA ALA A 60 2.45 -8.60 6.19
C ALA A 60 1.39 -8.20 5.14
N CYS A 61 0.25 -7.66 5.56
CA CYS A 61 -0.79 -7.14 4.68
C CYS A 61 -0.26 -6.03 3.76
N HIS A 62 0.43 -5.04 4.32
CA HIS A 62 1.04 -3.96 3.54
C HIS A 62 2.14 -4.47 2.60
N SER A 63 3.01 -5.36 3.07
CA SER A 63 4.07 -5.95 2.24
C SER A 63 3.52 -6.70 1.02
N LYS A 64 2.37 -7.37 1.18
CA LYS A 64 1.68 -8.04 0.08
C LYS A 64 1.14 -7.04 -0.94
N ALA A 65 0.50 -5.96 -0.48
CA ALA A 65 -0.03 -4.91 -1.35
C ALA A 65 1.08 -4.23 -2.17
N VAL A 66 2.20 -3.87 -1.53
CA VAL A 66 3.35 -3.27 -2.22
C VAL A 66 3.95 -4.21 -3.28
N ARG A 67 4.08 -5.52 -2.99
CA ARG A 67 4.57 -6.50 -3.97
C ARG A 67 3.66 -6.58 -5.18
N GLN A 68 2.35 -6.62 -4.98
CA GLN A 68 1.37 -6.67 -6.08
C GLN A 68 1.49 -5.44 -6.98
N GLU A 69 1.62 -4.24 -6.41
CA GLU A 69 1.79 -3.03 -7.23
C GLU A 69 3.12 -3.02 -7.98
N LEU A 70 4.22 -3.43 -7.35
CA LEU A 70 5.51 -3.55 -8.04
C LEU A 70 5.44 -4.53 -9.21
N GLU A 71 4.69 -5.62 -9.07
CA GLU A 71 4.45 -6.58 -10.14
C GLU A 71 3.59 -5.99 -11.25
N ILE A 72 2.51 -5.28 -10.92
CA ILE A 72 1.68 -4.54 -11.89
C ILE A 72 2.53 -3.52 -12.66
N GLN A 73 3.41 -2.78 -11.99
CA GLN A 73 4.30 -1.81 -12.64
C GLN A 73 5.32 -2.49 -13.57
N ARG A 74 5.87 -3.65 -13.17
CA ARG A 74 6.74 -4.45 -14.03
C ARG A 74 6.00 -4.92 -15.28
N LEU A 75 4.78 -5.44 -15.13
CA LEU A 75 3.95 -5.87 -16.25
C LEU A 75 3.59 -4.71 -17.19
N ARG A 76 3.25 -3.53 -16.65
CA ARG A 76 3.00 -2.32 -17.45
C ARG A 76 4.22 -1.90 -18.26
N ARG A 77 5.43 -1.97 -17.68
CA ARG A 77 6.68 -1.68 -18.40
C ARG A 77 6.95 -2.71 -19.50
N ALA A 78 6.75 -3.99 -19.22
CA ALA A 78 6.92 -5.06 -20.20
C ALA A 78 5.95 -4.90 -21.39
N ASN A 79 4.68 -4.58 -21.11
CA ASN A 79 3.68 -4.33 -22.15
C ASN A 79 3.99 -3.08 -22.97
N ASN A 80 4.43 -1.98 -22.35
CA ASN A 80 4.81 -0.77 -23.07
C ASN A 80 6.03 -0.97 -23.98
N ASN A 81 6.96 -1.85 -23.61
CA ASN A 81 8.09 -2.21 -24.47
C ASN A 81 7.63 -3.06 -25.66
N ASN A 82 6.63 -3.93 -25.46
CA ASN A 82 6.09 -4.80 -26.50
C ASN A 82 5.23 -4.04 -27.53
N THR A 83 4.55 -2.96 -27.14
CA THR A 83 3.82 -2.08 -28.06
C THR A 83 4.75 -1.16 -28.85
N ARG A 84 5.87 -0.72 -28.26
CA ARG A 84 6.88 0.09 -28.96
C ARG A 84 7.69 -0.70 -29.99
N GLY A 85 7.92 -2.00 -29.74
CA GLY A 85 8.63 -2.89 -30.68
C GLY A 85 7.79 -3.38 -31.87
N LYS A 86 6.47 -3.18 -31.87
CA LYS A 86 5.57 -3.54 -32.99
C LYS A 86 5.19 -2.36 -33.90
N ALA A 87 5.67 -1.16 -33.60
CA ALA A 87 5.42 0.05 -34.38
C ALA A 87 6.65 0.49 -35.21
N GLN A 88 7.62 -0.41 -35.41
CA GLN A 88 8.78 -0.19 -36.27
C GLN A 88 8.71 -1.08 -37.51
#